data_AF-A0A4P7JPM3-F1
#
_entry.id   AF-A0A4P7JPM3-F1
#
_cell.length_a   1.000
_cell.length_b   1.000
_cell.length_c   1.000
_cell.angle_alpha   90.00
_cell.angle_beta   90.00
_cell.angle_gamma   90.00
#
_symmetry.space_group_name_H-M   'P 1'
#
loop_
_entity.id
_entity.type
_entity.pdbx_description
1 polymer ?
#
loop_
_entity_poly.entity_id
_entity_poly.type
_entity_poly.pdbx_seq_one_letter_code
_entity_poly.pdbx_strand_id
1 'polypeptide(L)'
;MGQISGQQINPRVPWDVEGVNVNCCTDPECENFNVPAIPTGKDQNYIVTGIGKFTSAIRCKACGKHVSVKSNQALVDEMLRFRHLDINQKIIRQDGKGCSQVDCVNYGLPINKKKTYRKRGKTSKGHQRYECLGCNKTFTVGSEKRKNHPENKTFKNEFLFKLLVNQTALNRAMELTSLSGKAIYKKIDMFYERSISFLNEREERLKKLPLNKLQLSTDRQEYNVNWTRRKDKRNVVLSGVGTADKVSRYVFGMNVNYDDTVDLEAVSTSPEYNQDSRLKMHNRHFARIWTLRDYFDDKKNANTKELELDEDDRFVVSKNRQLPDTGTQVRSEFTMLAHFKLLEELIGHCEDITFHLDQDSGINRACCLAFANQISDGKCHAMYVKIDKSLTVDERRNLVNETETLIDEIIETGVANNRNDALRAIALNGLNDSIHQDKYPFVWHPVDIHKINEANKWVSFITDTNFMDVEEQINLLLRSTLQPIDNFFQIVRRRLSLLERPIQSSSNAGRVWGGKQPYNPSMVNKMLQILRVYFNFCLTGKDGKTPAQRLGLAKGPVEIRKILYPSTKPTN
;
A
#
# COMPACT_ATOMS: atom_id res chain seq x y z
N MET A 1 37.17 20.73 -19.87
CA MET A 1 36.08 20.16 -19.06
C MET A 1 35.50 21.29 -18.24
N GLY A 2 34.33 21.81 -18.60
CA GLY A 2 33.72 22.96 -17.93
C GLY A 2 33.40 22.63 -16.48
N GLN A 3 33.73 23.54 -15.55
CA GLN A 3 33.35 23.41 -14.14
C GLN A 3 31.82 23.35 -14.06
N ILE A 4 31.30 22.16 -13.75
CA ILE A 4 29.90 21.96 -13.37
C ILE A 4 29.68 22.80 -12.11
N SER A 5 28.78 23.78 -12.16
CA SER A 5 28.56 24.68 -11.03
C SER A 5 28.06 23.87 -9.81
N GLY A 6 28.40 24.29 -8.59
CA GLY A 6 27.95 23.59 -7.38
C GLY A 6 26.41 23.45 -7.27
N GLN A 7 25.65 24.29 -8.00
CA GLN A 7 24.19 24.22 -8.10
C GLN A 7 23.67 23.15 -9.06
N GLN A 8 24.46 22.74 -10.06
CA GLN A 8 24.10 21.61 -10.92
C GLN A 8 24.22 20.27 -10.17
N ILE A 9 25.14 20.19 -9.20
CA ILE A 9 25.35 19.01 -8.36
C ILE A 9 24.34 18.97 -7.19
N ASN A 10 24.02 20.13 -6.60
CA ASN A 10 23.09 20.26 -5.48
C ASN A 10 22.04 21.35 -5.76
N PRO A 11 20.95 21.01 -6.46
CA PRO A 11 19.94 22.01 -6.81
C PRO A 11 19.14 22.44 -5.58
N ARG A 12 18.45 23.59 -5.67
CA ARG A 12 17.61 24.11 -4.58
C ARG A 12 16.34 23.29 -4.39
N VAL A 13 15.84 22.74 -5.50
CA VAL A 13 14.75 21.77 -5.61
C VAL A 13 15.22 20.67 -6.56
N PRO A 14 14.92 19.38 -6.33
CA PRO A 14 15.36 18.30 -7.19
C PRO A 14 14.92 18.45 -8.66
N TRP A 15 15.79 17.98 -9.56
CA TRP A 15 15.46 17.83 -10.98
C TRP A 15 14.33 16.82 -11.18
N ASP A 16 13.61 16.97 -12.30
CA ASP A 16 12.71 15.92 -12.79
C ASP A 16 13.49 14.62 -13.05
N VAL A 17 12.88 13.49 -12.71
CA VAL A 17 13.45 12.16 -12.93
C VAL A 17 12.39 11.27 -13.55
N GLU A 18 12.64 10.76 -14.75
CA GLU A 18 11.68 9.90 -15.50
C GLU A 18 10.27 10.52 -15.65
N GLY A 19 10.17 11.85 -15.79
CA GLY A 19 8.88 12.56 -15.86
C GLY A 19 8.16 12.70 -14.52
N VAL A 20 8.83 12.38 -13.41
CA VAL A 20 8.30 12.50 -12.05
C VAL A 20 8.88 13.73 -11.36
N ASN A 21 7.98 14.66 -11.00
CA ASN A 21 8.26 15.77 -10.11
C ASN A 21 7.14 15.98 -9.09
N VAL A 22 7.48 15.97 -7.81
CA VAL A 22 6.51 16.14 -6.70
C VAL A 22 6.69 17.43 -5.90
N ASN A 23 7.49 18.36 -6.43
CA ASN A 23 7.84 19.62 -5.81
C ASN A 23 7.09 20.77 -6.49
N CYS A 24 5.77 20.78 -6.33
CA CYS A 24 4.83 21.78 -6.85
C CYS A 24 3.74 22.09 -5.82
N CYS A 25 2.87 23.06 -6.14
CA CYS A 25 1.70 23.35 -5.32
C CYS A 25 0.73 22.16 -5.35
N THR A 26 0.22 21.80 -4.17
CA THR A 26 -0.70 20.67 -3.95
C THR A 26 -2.13 21.13 -3.71
N ASP A 27 -2.44 22.38 -4.02
CA ASP A 27 -3.73 22.99 -3.81
C ASP A 27 -4.51 22.99 -5.14
N PRO A 28 -5.57 22.17 -5.29
CA PRO A 28 -6.30 22.04 -6.56
C PRO A 28 -6.89 23.35 -7.09
N GLU A 29 -7.19 24.31 -6.21
CA GLU A 29 -7.77 25.61 -6.57
C GLU A 29 -6.71 26.66 -6.98
N CYS A 30 -5.42 26.33 -6.83
CA CYS A 30 -4.35 27.27 -7.12
C CYS A 30 -3.96 27.26 -8.61
N GLU A 31 -3.72 28.43 -9.19
CA GLU A 31 -3.16 28.57 -10.55
C GLU A 31 -1.81 27.85 -10.74
N ASN A 32 -1.06 27.64 -9.66
CA ASN A 32 0.22 26.94 -9.66
C ASN A 32 0.07 25.45 -9.30
N PHE A 33 -1.15 24.91 -9.26
CA PHE A 33 -1.40 23.50 -9.01
C PHE A 33 -0.66 22.65 -10.04
N ASN A 34 0.09 21.66 -9.56
CA ASN A 34 0.87 20.75 -10.40
C ASN A 34 1.93 21.43 -11.31
N VAL A 35 2.28 22.69 -11.08
CA VAL A 35 3.36 23.37 -11.80
C VAL A 35 4.69 23.16 -11.05
N PRO A 36 5.67 22.41 -11.59
CA PRO A 36 6.91 22.12 -10.87
C PRO A 36 7.75 23.36 -10.57
N ALA A 37 8.32 23.41 -9.37
CA ALA A 37 9.33 24.43 -9.04
C ALA A 37 10.62 24.20 -9.84
N ILE A 38 11.28 25.29 -10.23
CA ILE A 38 12.51 25.22 -11.00
C ILE A 38 13.71 24.84 -10.11
N PRO A 39 14.59 23.92 -10.54
CA PRO A 39 15.69 23.43 -9.70
C PRO A 39 16.75 24.48 -9.35
N THR A 40 16.95 25.46 -10.23
CA THR A 40 18.00 26.49 -10.13
C THR A 40 17.45 27.88 -10.47
N GLY A 41 18.12 28.93 -10.01
CA GLY A 41 17.72 30.31 -10.28
C GLY A 41 16.59 30.84 -9.39
N LYS A 42 15.94 31.91 -9.86
CA LYS A 42 14.80 32.56 -9.21
C LYS A 42 13.51 32.04 -9.83
N ASP A 43 12.75 31.30 -9.04
CA ASP A 43 11.46 30.76 -9.45
C ASP A 43 10.40 31.87 -9.50
N GLN A 44 9.53 31.86 -10.51
CA GLN A 44 8.43 32.81 -10.67
C GLN A 44 7.26 32.48 -9.73
N ASN A 45 7.00 31.20 -9.48
CA ASN A 45 5.84 30.68 -8.77
C ASN A 45 6.13 30.38 -7.30
N TYR A 46 7.40 30.10 -6.96
CA TYR A 46 7.78 29.62 -5.62
C TYR A 46 8.89 30.42 -4.94
N ILE A 47 8.92 30.32 -3.61
CA ILE A 47 10.04 30.75 -2.76
C ILE A 47 10.52 29.53 -1.98
N VAL A 48 11.81 29.20 -2.11
CA VAL A 48 12.42 28.10 -1.35
C VAL A 48 12.77 28.58 0.05
N THR A 49 12.24 27.93 1.07
CA THR A 49 12.48 28.23 2.48
C THR A 49 13.14 27.04 3.20
N GLY A 50 13.92 27.31 4.23
CA GLY A 50 14.44 26.28 5.14
C GLY A 50 13.47 26.08 6.30
N ILE A 51 13.03 24.84 6.53
CA ILE A 51 12.06 24.50 7.60
C ILE A 51 12.69 23.68 8.74
N GLY A 52 14.01 23.46 8.69
CA GLY A 52 14.74 22.66 9.69
C GLY A 52 16.14 22.28 9.22
N LYS A 53 16.82 21.46 10.03
CA LYS A 53 18.18 21.00 9.74
C LYS A 53 18.16 20.12 8.48
N PHE A 54 18.79 20.59 7.41
CA PHE A 54 18.87 19.92 6.10
C PHE A 54 17.53 19.69 5.38
N THR A 55 16.42 20.29 5.84
CA THR A 55 15.11 20.23 5.18
C THR A 55 14.77 21.55 4.49
N SER A 56 13.90 21.50 3.48
CA SER A 56 13.44 22.69 2.77
C SER A 56 11.99 22.53 2.36
N ALA A 57 11.30 23.64 2.18
CA ALA A 57 9.96 23.72 1.62
C ALA A 57 9.96 24.72 0.47
N ILE A 58 8.98 24.60 -0.42
CA ILE A 58 8.58 25.66 -1.35
C ILE A 58 7.31 26.31 -0.81
N ARG A 59 7.28 27.63 -0.78
CA ARG A 59 6.08 28.42 -0.55
C ARG A 59 5.53 28.89 -1.89
N CYS A 60 4.30 28.53 -2.21
CA CYS A 60 3.59 29.04 -3.39
C CYS A 60 3.36 30.55 -3.24
N LYS A 61 3.66 31.34 -4.27
CA LYS A 61 3.42 32.79 -4.23
C LYS A 61 1.97 33.17 -4.46
N ALA A 62 1.18 32.31 -5.11
CA ALA A 62 -0.23 32.54 -5.36
C ALA A 62 -1.10 32.23 -4.13
N CYS A 63 -1.08 30.99 -3.63
CA CYS A 63 -1.91 30.59 -2.48
C CYS A 63 -1.20 30.62 -1.12
N GLY A 64 0.11 30.90 -1.06
CA GLY A 64 0.87 30.95 0.20
C GLY A 64 1.17 29.58 0.84
N LYS A 65 0.62 28.49 0.32
CA LYS A 65 0.79 27.12 0.87
C LYS A 65 2.25 26.68 0.81
N HIS A 66 2.69 25.99 1.87
CA HIS A 66 4.01 25.40 1.97
C HIS A 66 3.97 23.93 1.60
N VAL A 67 4.95 23.48 0.82
CA VAL A 67 5.11 22.08 0.43
C VAL A 67 6.56 21.68 0.69
N SER A 68 6.77 20.65 1.51
CA SER A 68 8.11 20.15 1.79
C SER A 68 8.78 19.58 0.53
N VAL A 69 10.04 19.93 0.31
CA VAL A 69 10.80 19.47 -0.86
C VAL A 69 11.22 18.02 -0.66
N LYS A 70 10.90 17.16 -1.65
CA LYS A 70 11.17 15.72 -1.65
C LYS A 70 12.05 15.33 -2.84
N SER A 71 12.86 14.29 -2.65
CA SER A 71 13.71 13.74 -3.71
C SER A 71 12.86 13.03 -4.76
N ASN A 72 12.92 13.48 -6.02
CA ASN A 72 12.23 12.81 -7.13
C ASN A 72 12.86 11.43 -7.40
N GLN A 73 14.20 11.31 -7.32
CA GLN A 73 14.89 10.02 -7.46
C GLN A 73 14.43 9.00 -6.42
N ALA A 74 14.31 9.40 -5.14
CA ALA A 74 13.84 8.51 -4.08
C ALA A 74 12.42 8.01 -4.30
N LEU A 75 11.56 8.81 -4.93
CA LEU A 75 10.23 8.40 -5.33
C LEU A 75 10.28 7.38 -6.48
N VAL A 76 11.07 7.64 -7.53
CA VAL A 76 11.24 6.70 -8.65
C VAL A 76 11.76 5.35 -8.14
N ASP A 77 12.77 5.35 -7.27
CA ASP A 77 13.30 4.13 -6.65
C ASP A 77 12.22 3.35 -5.88
N GLU A 78 11.32 4.04 -5.17
CA GLU A 78 10.22 3.41 -4.45
C GLU A 78 9.13 2.87 -5.40
N MET A 79 8.83 3.59 -6.49
CA MET A 79 7.93 3.10 -7.55
C MET A 79 8.47 1.83 -8.20
N LEU A 80 9.77 1.79 -8.50
CA LEU A 80 10.45 0.60 -9.05
C LEU A 80 10.37 -0.59 -8.10
N ARG A 81 10.47 -0.36 -6.78
CA ARG A 81 10.30 -1.41 -5.77
C ARG A 81 8.90 -2.05 -5.82
N PHE A 82 7.85 -1.25 -6.01
CA PHE A 82 6.48 -1.78 -6.13
C PHE A 82 6.23 -2.54 -7.42
N ARG A 83 6.99 -2.27 -8.48
CA ARG A 83 6.93 -3.05 -9.72
C ARG A 83 7.50 -4.45 -9.58
N HIS A 84 8.22 -4.77 -8.50
CA HIS A 84 8.75 -6.11 -8.20
C HIS A 84 9.49 -6.74 -9.39
N LEU A 85 10.28 -5.93 -10.12
CA LEU A 85 10.94 -6.36 -11.36
C LEU A 85 11.79 -7.62 -11.17
N ASP A 86 12.52 -7.72 -10.06
CA ASP A 86 13.32 -8.90 -9.71
C ASP A 86 12.49 -10.18 -9.58
N ILE A 87 11.26 -10.08 -9.07
CA ILE A 87 10.34 -11.22 -8.95
C ILE A 87 9.74 -11.53 -10.32
N ASN A 88 9.35 -10.50 -11.08
CA ASN A 88 8.72 -10.65 -12.39
C ASN A 88 9.68 -11.20 -13.45
N GLN A 89 10.98 -10.93 -13.33
CA GLN A 89 12.01 -11.45 -14.24
C GLN A 89 12.43 -12.89 -13.89
N LYS A 90 12.15 -13.37 -12.67
CA LYS A 90 12.46 -14.74 -12.28
C LYS A 90 11.54 -15.72 -13.00
N ILE A 91 12.14 -16.72 -13.65
CA ILE A 91 11.37 -17.83 -14.21
C ILE A 91 10.78 -18.64 -13.05
N ILE A 92 9.45 -18.65 -12.93
CA ILE A 92 8.76 -19.46 -11.92
C ILE A 92 9.08 -20.93 -12.18
N ARG A 93 9.71 -21.57 -11.19
CA ARG A 93 10.03 -23.00 -11.25
C ARG A 93 8.74 -23.82 -11.44
N GLN A 94 8.68 -24.55 -12.55
CA GLN A 94 7.65 -25.54 -12.78
C GLN A 94 7.97 -26.86 -12.11
N ASP A 95 7.02 -27.37 -11.32
CA ASP A 95 7.08 -28.61 -10.54
C ASP A 95 7.67 -29.79 -11.31
N GLY A 96 8.99 -29.95 -11.19
CA GLY A 96 9.73 -31.06 -11.76
C GLY A 96 9.61 -31.25 -13.28
N LYS A 97 9.16 -30.24 -14.03
CA LYS A 97 9.01 -30.26 -15.49
C LYS A 97 9.99 -29.31 -16.22
N GLY A 98 11.08 -28.94 -15.56
CA GLY A 98 12.15 -28.11 -16.11
C GLY A 98 13.47 -28.26 -15.37
N CYS A 99 14.47 -27.49 -15.78
CA CYS A 99 15.78 -27.41 -15.14
C CYS A 99 15.63 -26.85 -13.71
N SER A 100 16.39 -27.42 -12.77
CA SER A 100 16.41 -27.00 -11.36
C SER A 100 17.65 -26.19 -10.97
N GLN A 101 18.54 -25.90 -11.91
CA GLN A 101 19.74 -25.10 -11.65
C GLN A 101 19.42 -23.62 -11.79
N VAL A 102 19.46 -22.89 -10.67
CA VAL A 102 19.03 -21.47 -10.59
C VAL A 102 19.78 -20.60 -11.60
N ASP A 103 21.09 -20.83 -11.77
CA ASP A 103 21.94 -20.03 -12.67
C ASP A 103 21.89 -20.48 -14.15
N CYS A 104 21.00 -21.41 -14.49
CA CYS A 104 20.89 -21.91 -15.86
C CYS A 104 19.90 -21.08 -16.68
N VAL A 105 20.25 -20.75 -17.92
CA VAL A 105 19.36 -20.09 -18.91
C VAL A 105 18.04 -20.84 -19.14
N ASN A 106 18.02 -22.14 -18.87
CA ASN A 106 16.83 -22.99 -18.99
C ASN A 106 16.12 -23.25 -17.65
N TYR A 107 16.52 -22.58 -16.56
CA TYR A 107 15.88 -22.72 -15.24
C TYR A 107 14.36 -22.53 -15.35
N GLY A 108 13.58 -23.44 -14.77
CA GLY A 108 12.11 -23.33 -14.73
C GLY A 108 11.36 -23.42 -16.07
N LEU A 109 12.05 -23.39 -17.22
CA LEU A 109 11.42 -23.51 -18.53
C LEU A 109 10.78 -24.89 -18.71
N PRO A 110 9.58 -25.00 -19.29
CA PRO A 110 8.90 -26.28 -19.43
C PRO A 110 9.60 -27.18 -20.45
N ILE A 111 9.54 -28.50 -20.25
CA ILE A 111 10.09 -29.51 -21.17
C ILE A 111 9.58 -29.42 -22.61
N ASN A 112 8.44 -28.75 -22.85
CA ASN A 112 7.86 -28.57 -24.18
C ASN A 112 8.41 -27.33 -24.92
N LYS A 113 9.20 -26.47 -24.27
CA LYS A 113 9.86 -25.36 -24.95
C LYS A 113 10.89 -25.92 -25.92
N LYS A 114 10.85 -25.49 -27.18
CA LYS A 114 11.75 -26.02 -28.22
C LYS A 114 13.22 -25.72 -27.85
N LYS A 115 14.12 -26.65 -28.16
CA LYS A 115 15.58 -26.52 -27.99
C LYS A 115 16.08 -26.30 -26.55
N THR A 116 15.30 -26.57 -25.51
CA THR A 116 15.74 -26.42 -24.11
C THR A 116 16.19 -27.75 -23.48
N TYR A 117 15.63 -28.89 -23.91
CA TYR A 117 15.89 -30.20 -23.30
C TYR A 117 16.04 -31.33 -24.32
N ARG A 118 16.91 -32.29 -24.01
CA ARG A 118 17.10 -33.53 -24.77
C ARG A 118 16.64 -34.75 -23.95
N LYS A 119 15.93 -35.69 -24.57
CA LYS A 119 15.53 -36.96 -23.93
C LYS A 119 16.76 -37.87 -23.75
N ARG A 120 16.94 -38.44 -22.55
CA ARG A 120 18.04 -39.35 -22.17
C ARG A 120 17.51 -40.67 -21.60
N GLY A 121 17.02 -41.56 -22.46
CA GLY A 121 16.54 -42.88 -22.04
C GLY A 121 15.49 -42.82 -20.90
N LYS A 122 15.29 -43.95 -20.20
CA LYS A 122 14.37 -44.07 -19.07
C LYS A 122 15.11 -44.60 -17.84
N THR A 123 14.61 -44.29 -16.63
CA THR A 123 15.06 -44.97 -15.40
C THR A 123 14.63 -46.43 -15.39
N SER A 124 15.20 -47.26 -14.51
CA SER A 124 14.73 -48.63 -14.25
C SER A 124 13.22 -48.73 -13.97
N LYS A 125 12.63 -47.72 -13.31
CA LYS A 125 11.17 -47.60 -13.08
C LYS A 125 10.38 -46.99 -14.26
N GLY A 126 10.95 -46.94 -15.47
CA GLY A 126 10.27 -46.45 -16.69
C GLY A 126 10.10 -44.93 -16.84
N HIS A 127 10.52 -44.11 -15.87
CA HIS A 127 10.42 -42.65 -15.97
C HIS A 127 11.41 -42.03 -16.97
N GLN A 128 10.93 -41.10 -17.79
CA GLN A 128 11.74 -40.39 -18.79
C GLN A 128 12.78 -39.47 -18.12
N ARG A 129 14.06 -39.61 -18.50
CA ARG A 129 15.08 -38.62 -18.14
C ARG A 129 15.24 -37.58 -19.25
N TYR A 130 15.50 -36.36 -18.83
CA TYR A 130 15.82 -35.22 -19.68
C TYR A 130 17.17 -34.67 -19.27
N GLU A 131 17.90 -34.13 -20.23
CA GLU A 131 19.12 -33.38 -20.05
C GLU A 131 18.84 -31.93 -20.43
N CYS A 132 19.19 -31.01 -19.54
CA CYS A 132 19.13 -29.59 -19.83
C CYS A 132 20.21 -29.23 -20.86
N LEU A 133 19.83 -28.66 -22.00
CA LEU A 133 20.80 -28.23 -23.02
C LEU A 133 21.60 -26.98 -22.61
N GLY A 134 21.22 -26.32 -21.52
CA GLY A 134 21.90 -25.11 -21.02
C GLY A 134 22.94 -25.39 -19.93
N CYS A 135 22.73 -26.39 -19.07
CA CYS A 135 23.66 -26.73 -17.98
C CYS A 135 24.10 -28.20 -17.97
N ASN A 136 23.66 -29.00 -18.96
CA ASN A 136 23.92 -30.43 -19.12
C ASN A 136 23.49 -31.32 -17.94
N LYS A 137 22.87 -30.77 -16.88
CA LYS A 137 22.35 -31.55 -15.77
C LYS A 137 21.16 -32.40 -16.23
N THR A 138 21.17 -33.66 -15.82
CA THR A 138 20.10 -34.62 -16.13
C THR A 138 19.09 -34.69 -15.00
N PHE A 139 17.85 -34.96 -15.37
CA PHE A 139 16.72 -34.76 -14.48
C PHE A 139 15.56 -35.66 -14.95
N THR A 140 14.89 -36.36 -14.03
CA THR A 140 13.83 -37.31 -14.38
C THR A 140 12.44 -36.70 -14.17
N VAL A 141 11.60 -36.74 -15.19
CA VAL A 141 10.19 -36.32 -15.08
C VAL A 141 9.36 -37.50 -14.57
N GLY A 142 8.59 -37.29 -13.51
CA GLY A 142 7.71 -38.29 -12.93
C GLY A 142 8.33 -39.20 -11.86
N SER A 143 9.61 -39.03 -11.50
CA SER A 143 10.24 -39.85 -10.45
C SER A 143 9.67 -39.58 -9.05
N GLU A 144 9.61 -40.63 -8.24
CA GLU A 144 9.05 -40.63 -6.88
C GLU A 144 9.78 -39.66 -5.92
N LYS A 145 11.13 -39.62 -5.97
CA LYS A 145 11.95 -38.62 -5.25
C LYS A 145 11.59 -37.18 -5.64
N ARG A 146 11.12 -36.96 -6.86
CA ARG A 146 10.69 -35.65 -7.33
C ARG A 146 9.23 -35.37 -7.01
N LYS A 147 8.30 -36.34 -7.16
CA LYS A 147 6.92 -36.23 -6.65
C LYS A 147 6.89 -35.87 -5.15
N ASN A 148 7.85 -36.40 -4.39
CA ASN A 148 8.01 -36.14 -2.96
C ASN A 148 8.80 -34.85 -2.61
N HIS A 149 9.29 -34.10 -3.61
CA HIS A 149 9.94 -32.79 -3.39
C HIS A 149 8.93 -31.83 -2.73
N PRO A 150 9.33 -30.99 -1.75
CA PRO A 150 8.40 -30.13 -1.01
C PRO A 150 7.53 -29.24 -1.90
N GLU A 151 8.05 -28.80 -3.05
CA GLU A 151 7.33 -27.98 -4.03
C GLU A 151 6.30 -28.77 -4.85
N ASN A 152 6.45 -30.10 -4.96
CA ASN A 152 5.57 -30.96 -5.77
C ASN A 152 4.41 -31.60 -4.97
N LYS A 153 4.32 -31.32 -3.67
CA LYS A 153 3.14 -31.66 -2.84
C LYS A 153 2.09 -30.57 -2.99
N THR A 154 1.54 -30.42 -4.21
CA THR A 154 0.53 -29.43 -4.59
C THR A 154 -0.61 -29.33 -3.57
N PHE A 155 -1.13 -30.46 -3.10
CA PHE A 155 -2.17 -30.48 -2.05
C PHE A 155 -1.69 -29.89 -0.71
N LYS A 156 -0.48 -30.26 -0.23
CA LYS A 156 0.07 -29.69 1.01
C LYS A 156 0.36 -28.19 0.88
N ASN A 157 0.75 -27.72 -0.30
CA ASN A 157 0.99 -26.30 -0.56
C ASN A 157 -0.32 -25.51 -0.56
N GLU A 158 -1.34 -26.03 -1.24
CA GLU A 158 -2.68 -25.45 -1.22
C GLU A 158 -3.26 -25.43 0.20
N PHE A 159 -3.09 -26.51 0.95
CA PHE A 159 -3.53 -26.61 2.34
C PHE A 159 -2.78 -25.61 3.24
N LEU A 160 -1.45 -25.54 3.17
CA LEU A 160 -0.66 -24.56 3.94
C LEU A 160 -1.04 -23.13 3.57
N PHE A 161 -1.22 -22.82 2.28
CA PHE A 161 -1.68 -21.50 1.85
C PHE A 161 -3.02 -21.14 2.52
N LYS A 162 -3.99 -22.06 2.51
CA LYS A 162 -5.28 -21.87 3.21
C LYS A 162 -5.08 -21.64 4.70
N LEU A 163 -4.23 -22.39 5.38
CA LEU A 163 -3.96 -22.18 6.82
C LEU A 163 -3.41 -20.77 7.10
N LEU A 164 -2.48 -20.30 6.27
CA LEU A 164 -1.84 -18.99 6.40
C LEU A 164 -2.80 -17.80 6.29
N VAL A 165 -3.89 -17.95 5.52
CA VAL A 165 -4.93 -16.91 5.31
C VAL A 165 -6.23 -17.17 6.09
N ASN A 166 -6.20 -18.10 7.05
CA ASN A 166 -7.35 -18.46 7.91
C ASN A 166 -6.93 -18.56 9.38
N GLN A 167 -6.25 -17.53 9.89
CA GLN A 167 -5.95 -17.29 11.30
C GLN A 167 -5.14 -18.41 12.00
N THR A 168 -4.50 -19.30 11.24
CA THR A 168 -3.71 -20.39 11.83
C THR A 168 -2.36 -19.85 12.28
N ALA A 169 -1.98 -20.09 13.54
CA ALA A 169 -0.63 -19.77 14.02
C ALA A 169 0.42 -20.67 13.35
N LEU A 170 1.65 -20.17 13.13
CA LEU A 170 2.67 -20.93 12.41
C LEU A 170 2.99 -22.29 13.08
N ASN A 171 3.04 -22.35 14.40
CA ASN A 171 3.25 -23.62 15.13
C ASN A 171 2.13 -24.63 14.83
N ARG A 172 0.87 -24.17 14.81
CA ARG A 172 -0.27 -25.02 14.45
C ARG A 172 -0.22 -25.45 12.98
N ALA A 173 0.24 -24.57 12.09
CA ALA A 173 0.46 -24.93 10.69
C ALA A 173 1.57 -26.00 10.53
N MET A 174 2.64 -25.95 11.35
CA MET A 174 3.67 -26.98 11.38
C MET A 174 3.10 -28.35 11.78
N GLU A 175 2.28 -28.39 12.83
CA GLU A 175 1.61 -29.62 13.29
C GLU A 175 0.70 -30.21 12.21
N LEU A 176 -0.22 -29.40 11.67
CA LEU A 176 -1.23 -29.85 10.69
C LEU A 176 -0.61 -30.31 9.37
N THR A 177 0.50 -29.71 8.95
CA THR A 177 1.14 -30.03 7.67
C THR A 177 2.28 -31.06 7.81
N SER A 178 2.73 -31.28 9.05
CA SER A 178 3.96 -31.99 9.41
C SER A 178 5.19 -31.42 8.67
N LEU A 179 5.24 -30.10 8.52
CA LEU A 179 6.37 -29.38 7.92
C LEU A 179 7.20 -28.72 9.01
N SER A 180 8.52 -28.69 8.81
CA SER A 180 9.40 -27.90 9.68
C SER A 180 9.20 -26.40 9.45
N GLY A 181 9.52 -25.58 10.45
CA GLY A 181 9.44 -24.12 10.33
C GLY A 181 10.23 -23.57 9.14
N LYS A 182 11.46 -24.05 8.92
CA LYS A 182 12.29 -23.71 7.75
C LYS A 182 11.58 -24.02 6.42
N ALA A 183 10.87 -25.15 6.34
CA ALA A 183 10.11 -25.51 5.15
C ALA A 183 8.88 -24.62 4.94
N ILE A 184 8.22 -24.18 6.02
CA ILE A 184 7.10 -23.23 5.94
C ILE A 184 7.57 -21.86 5.46
N TYR A 185 8.64 -21.29 6.04
CA TYR A 185 9.15 -19.99 5.58
C TYR A 185 9.55 -20.01 4.11
N LYS A 186 10.26 -21.05 3.66
CA LYS A 186 10.58 -21.23 2.23
C LYS A 186 9.32 -21.30 1.34
N LYS A 187 8.23 -21.87 1.86
CA LYS A 187 6.94 -21.91 1.15
C LYS A 187 6.24 -20.56 1.15
N ILE A 188 6.32 -19.78 2.23
CA ILE A 188 5.80 -18.41 2.27
C ILE A 188 6.51 -17.56 1.21
N ASP A 189 7.83 -17.65 1.10
CA ASP A 189 8.59 -16.94 0.05
C ASP A 189 8.09 -17.35 -1.36
N MET A 190 7.97 -18.66 -1.60
CA MET A 190 7.44 -19.17 -2.87
C MET A 190 5.99 -18.73 -3.15
N PHE A 191 5.11 -18.71 -2.12
CA PHE A 191 3.73 -18.26 -2.26
C PHE A 191 3.67 -16.78 -2.56
N TYR A 192 4.49 -15.97 -1.89
CA TYR A 192 4.61 -14.55 -2.13
C TYR A 192 5.06 -14.26 -3.57
N GLU A 193 6.16 -14.88 -4.03
CA GLU A 193 6.66 -14.72 -5.40
C GLU A 193 5.57 -15.05 -6.45
N ARG A 194 4.86 -16.16 -6.26
CA ARG A 194 3.79 -16.61 -7.16
C ARG A 194 2.55 -15.71 -7.08
N SER A 195 2.20 -15.23 -5.90
CA SER A 195 1.11 -14.24 -5.70
C SER A 195 1.42 -12.93 -6.42
N ILE A 196 2.63 -12.39 -6.27
CA ILE A 196 3.04 -11.15 -6.94
C ILE A 196 3.03 -11.31 -8.46
N SER A 197 3.62 -12.39 -8.99
CA SER A 197 3.61 -12.63 -10.44
C SER A 197 2.19 -12.79 -11.00
N PHE A 198 1.32 -13.54 -10.30
CA PHE A 198 -0.08 -13.68 -10.68
C PHE A 198 -0.81 -12.33 -10.68
N LEU A 199 -0.58 -11.51 -9.66
CA LEU A 199 -1.23 -10.21 -9.50
C LEU A 199 -0.81 -9.24 -10.60
N ASN A 200 0.49 -9.16 -10.89
CA ASN A 200 1.02 -8.31 -11.94
C ASN A 200 0.44 -8.68 -13.31
N GLU A 201 0.34 -9.98 -13.64
CA GLU A 201 -0.30 -10.43 -14.90
C GLU A 201 -1.76 -9.97 -15.01
N ARG A 202 -2.49 -9.92 -13.89
CA ARG A 202 -3.90 -9.51 -13.86
C ARG A 202 -4.03 -7.99 -13.92
N GLU A 203 -3.19 -7.28 -13.20
CA GLU A 203 -3.22 -5.81 -13.13
C GLU A 203 -2.75 -5.15 -14.42
N GLU A 204 -1.89 -5.80 -15.21
CA GLU A 204 -1.62 -5.36 -16.59
C GLU A 204 -2.87 -5.38 -17.48
N ARG A 205 -3.88 -6.21 -17.18
CA ARG A 205 -5.18 -6.19 -17.87
C ARG A 205 -6.08 -5.08 -17.34
N LEU A 206 -5.97 -4.77 -16.05
CA LEU A 206 -6.73 -3.68 -15.41
C LEU A 206 -6.44 -2.32 -16.07
N LYS A 207 -5.18 -2.06 -16.45
CA LYS A 207 -4.75 -0.87 -17.20
C LYS A 207 -5.50 -0.63 -18.52
N LYS A 208 -6.18 -1.65 -19.04
CA LYS A 208 -6.94 -1.60 -20.31
C LYS A 208 -8.42 -1.94 -20.12
N LEU A 209 -8.83 -2.25 -18.90
CA LEU A 209 -10.21 -2.58 -18.59
C LEU A 209 -11.03 -1.28 -18.64
N PRO A 210 -12.17 -1.23 -19.36
CA PRO A 210 -13.03 -0.05 -19.32
C PRO A 210 -13.58 0.11 -17.89
N LEU A 211 -13.32 1.27 -17.30
CA LEU A 211 -13.74 1.63 -15.94
C LEU A 211 -14.52 2.94 -16.02
N ASN A 212 -15.80 2.88 -15.66
CA ASN A 212 -16.67 4.05 -15.73
C ASN A 212 -16.55 4.88 -14.45
N LYS A 213 -16.74 4.23 -13.29
CA LYS A 213 -16.76 4.91 -12.00
C LYS A 213 -16.08 4.09 -10.92
N LEU A 214 -15.20 4.73 -10.14
CA LEU A 214 -14.55 4.14 -8.98
C LEU A 214 -14.75 5.00 -7.73
N GLN A 215 -15.06 4.34 -6.61
CA GLN A 215 -15.22 4.99 -5.31
C GLN A 215 -14.25 4.37 -4.34
N LEU A 216 -13.12 5.02 -4.16
CA LEU A 216 -11.93 4.48 -3.53
C LEU A 216 -11.80 5.01 -2.11
N SER A 217 -11.45 4.14 -1.18
CA SER A 217 -11.10 4.53 0.17
C SER A 217 -9.65 4.18 0.43
N THR A 218 -8.88 5.14 0.92
CA THR A 218 -7.44 4.97 1.19
C THR A 218 -7.13 5.31 2.65
N ASP A 219 -6.45 4.39 3.32
CA ASP A 219 -6.03 4.55 4.71
C ASP A 219 -4.72 3.76 4.96
N ARG A 220 -4.12 3.95 6.13
CA ARG A 220 -2.90 3.28 6.59
C ARG A 220 -3.17 2.41 7.80
N GLN A 221 -2.46 1.29 7.88
CA GLN A 221 -2.44 0.42 9.05
C GLN A 221 -1.01 0.21 9.55
N GLU A 222 -0.79 0.34 10.86
CA GLU A 222 0.47 -0.02 11.51
C GLU A 222 0.55 -1.53 11.84
N TYR A 223 1.75 -2.09 11.71
CA TYR A 223 2.11 -3.48 11.98
C TYR A 223 3.32 -3.55 12.90
N ASN A 224 3.16 -4.25 14.02
CA ASN A 224 4.24 -4.48 14.98
C ASN A 224 5.02 -5.74 14.63
N VAL A 225 6.34 -5.63 14.67
CA VAL A 225 7.29 -6.74 14.54
C VAL A 225 7.98 -6.92 15.89
N ASN A 226 8.16 -8.17 16.29
CA ASN A 226 8.81 -8.53 17.54
C ASN A 226 10.29 -8.12 17.53
N TRP A 227 10.79 -7.67 18.68
CA TRP A 227 12.22 -7.48 18.87
C TRP A 227 12.95 -8.81 18.93
N THR A 228 14.15 -8.84 18.38
CA THR A 228 15.07 -9.99 18.37
C THR A 228 15.94 -10.03 19.63
N ARG A 229 16.29 -8.87 20.19
CA ARG A 229 17.23 -8.73 21.31
C ARG A 229 16.49 -8.53 22.63
N ARG A 230 16.63 -9.45 23.59
CA ARG A 230 16.00 -9.34 24.93
C ARG A 230 16.40 -8.08 25.71
N LYS A 231 17.60 -7.56 25.46
CA LYS A 231 18.13 -6.32 26.08
C LYS A 231 17.50 -5.05 25.51
N ASP A 232 16.98 -5.09 24.27
CA ASP A 232 16.29 -3.97 23.63
C ASP A 232 14.86 -4.37 23.21
N LYS A 233 13.90 -4.07 24.09
CA LYS A 233 12.49 -4.45 23.94
C LYS A 233 11.66 -3.44 23.13
N ARG A 234 12.29 -2.60 22.30
CA ARG A 234 11.57 -1.65 21.45
C ARG A 234 10.99 -2.38 20.24
N ASN A 235 9.78 -2.04 19.81
CA ASN A 235 9.15 -2.66 18.65
C ASN A 235 9.60 -1.98 17.35
N VAL A 236 9.72 -2.76 16.28
CA VAL A 236 9.75 -2.20 14.93
C VAL A 236 8.30 -2.04 14.49
N VAL A 237 7.92 -0.84 14.07
CA VAL A 237 6.55 -0.53 13.62
C VAL A 237 6.60 -0.17 12.14
N LEU A 238 5.96 -0.98 11.30
CA LEU A 238 5.83 -0.73 9.88
C LEU A 238 4.44 -0.15 9.58
N SER A 239 4.32 0.71 8.58
CA SER A 239 3.06 1.23 8.07
C SER A 239 2.79 0.66 6.68
N GLY A 240 1.56 0.17 6.47
CA GLY A 240 1.05 -0.23 5.17
C GLY A 240 -0.06 0.70 4.70
N VAL A 241 0.06 1.27 3.51
CA VAL A 241 -1.02 2.04 2.85
C VAL A 241 -1.81 1.12 1.92
N GLY A 242 -3.14 1.21 1.98
CA GLY A 242 -4.01 0.40 1.13
C GLY A 242 -5.18 1.19 0.59
N THR A 243 -5.64 0.79 -0.60
CA THR A 243 -6.77 1.40 -1.29
C THR A 243 -7.74 0.34 -1.76
N ALA A 244 -9.03 0.53 -1.48
CA ALA A 244 -10.09 -0.40 -1.84
C ALA A 244 -11.29 0.31 -2.48
N ASP A 245 -11.88 -0.29 -3.52
CA ASP A 245 -13.12 0.21 -4.12
C ASP A 245 -14.36 -0.18 -3.31
N LYS A 246 -15.33 0.73 -3.23
CA LYS A 246 -16.57 0.56 -2.48
C LYS A 246 -17.50 -0.47 -3.10
N VAL A 247 -17.60 -0.51 -4.43
CA VAL A 247 -18.58 -1.34 -5.14
C VAL A 247 -18.06 -2.76 -5.28
N SER A 248 -16.92 -2.94 -5.92
CA SER A 248 -16.30 -4.23 -6.16
C SER A 248 -15.68 -4.84 -4.91
N ARG A 249 -15.26 -3.99 -3.96
CA ARG A 249 -14.38 -4.35 -2.83
C ARG A 249 -12.97 -4.75 -3.25
N TYR A 250 -12.56 -4.50 -4.50
CA TYR A 250 -11.21 -4.84 -4.96
C TYR A 250 -10.18 -3.96 -4.25
N VAL A 251 -9.10 -4.57 -3.77
CA VAL A 251 -7.98 -3.87 -3.12
C VAL A 251 -6.86 -3.67 -4.12
N PHE A 252 -6.63 -2.43 -4.56
CA PHE A 252 -5.65 -2.04 -5.59
C PHE A 252 -4.22 -1.95 -5.09
N GLY A 253 -4.01 -1.92 -3.78
CA GLY A 253 -2.67 -1.94 -3.21
C GLY A 253 -2.68 -2.18 -1.71
N MET A 254 -1.58 -2.71 -1.20
CA MET A 254 -1.32 -2.86 0.23
C MET A 254 0.18 -2.78 0.48
N ASN A 255 0.73 -1.57 0.37
CA ASN A 255 2.16 -1.32 0.23
C ASN A 255 2.79 -0.95 1.57
N VAL A 256 3.79 -1.71 2.00
CA VAL A 256 4.47 -1.53 3.29
C VAL A 256 5.74 -0.70 3.13
N ASN A 257 5.99 0.21 4.06
CA ASN A 257 7.17 1.08 4.09
C ASN A 257 8.46 0.37 4.55
N TYR A 258 8.76 -0.79 3.97
CA TYR A 258 9.90 -1.61 4.34
C TYR A 258 10.56 -2.24 3.12
N ASP A 259 11.89 -2.18 3.08
CA ASP A 259 12.73 -2.73 2.03
C ASP A 259 13.68 -3.79 2.63
N ASP A 260 13.51 -5.05 2.25
CA ASP A 260 14.34 -6.17 2.71
C ASP A 260 15.62 -6.37 1.90
N THR A 261 15.80 -5.62 0.81
CA THR A 261 16.99 -5.73 -0.06
C THR A 261 18.15 -4.86 0.42
N VAL A 262 17.88 -3.90 1.30
CA VAL A 262 18.89 -2.94 1.79
C VAL A 262 19.64 -3.50 2.99
N ASP A 263 20.96 -3.52 2.89
CA ASP A 263 21.86 -3.76 4.03
C ASP A 263 22.31 -2.42 4.63
N LEU A 264 21.79 -2.09 5.81
CA LEU A 264 22.13 -0.83 6.50
C LEU A 264 23.59 -0.73 6.93
N GLU A 265 24.24 -1.86 7.22
CA GLU A 265 25.66 -1.87 7.60
C GLU A 265 26.52 -1.54 6.37
N ALA A 266 26.23 -2.18 5.24
CA ALA A 266 26.86 -1.85 3.96
C ALA A 266 26.61 -0.39 3.55
N VAL A 267 25.37 0.11 3.67
CA VAL A 267 25.05 1.52 3.41
C VAL A 267 25.88 2.44 4.30
N SER A 268 26.01 2.15 5.59
CA SER A 268 26.71 3.01 6.55
C SER A 268 28.21 3.16 6.30
N THR A 269 28.81 2.23 5.56
CA THR A 269 30.22 2.22 5.18
C THR A 269 30.48 2.72 3.75
N SER A 270 29.42 3.01 2.98
CA SER A 270 29.53 3.48 1.60
C SER A 270 30.07 4.92 1.49
N PRO A 271 30.81 5.26 0.41
CA PRO A 271 31.21 6.65 0.12
C PRO A 271 30.01 7.61 0.02
N GLU A 272 28.92 7.16 -0.59
CA GLU A 272 27.70 7.94 -0.81
C GLU A 272 27.06 8.36 0.52
N TYR A 273 27.07 7.47 1.52
CA TYR A 273 26.51 7.77 2.84
C TYR A 273 27.31 8.85 3.59
N ASN A 274 28.62 8.88 3.38
CA ASN A 274 29.48 9.94 3.92
C ASN A 274 29.24 11.27 3.19
N GLN A 275 29.07 11.23 1.87
CA GLN A 275 28.73 12.42 1.08
C GLN A 275 27.39 13.04 1.51
N ASP A 276 26.38 12.20 1.76
CA ASP A 276 25.03 12.61 2.19
C ASP A 276 25.02 13.45 3.49
N SER A 277 26.09 13.39 4.30
CA SER A 277 26.18 14.14 5.57
C SER A 277 26.15 15.66 5.38
N ARG A 278 26.55 16.14 4.20
CA ARG A 278 26.63 17.57 3.86
C ARG A 278 25.47 18.02 2.96
N LEU A 279 24.62 17.08 2.55
CA LEU A 279 23.54 17.35 1.60
C LEU A 279 22.21 17.60 2.32
N LYS A 280 21.40 18.46 1.70
CA LYS A 280 19.98 18.56 2.05
C LYS A 280 19.31 17.21 1.84
N MET A 281 18.32 16.90 2.65
CA MET A 281 17.65 15.60 2.68
C MET A 281 17.13 15.16 1.30
N HIS A 282 16.59 16.08 0.50
CA HIS A 282 16.08 15.78 -0.85
C HIS A 282 17.17 15.61 -1.92
N ASN A 283 18.42 15.95 -1.62
CA ASN A 283 19.57 15.75 -2.52
C ASN A 283 20.43 14.54 -2.12
N ARG A 284 20.06 13.82 -1.05
CA ARG A 284 20.79 12.64 -0.58
C ARG A 284 20.56 11.45 -1.49
N HIS A 285 21.58 10.61 -1.65
CA HIS A 285 21.49 9.32 -2.34
C HIS A 285 20.52 8.38 -1.60
N PHE A 286 20.61 8.34 -0.27
CA PHE A 286 19.75 7.48 0.57
C PHE A 286 18.51 8.21 1.10
N ALA A 287 18.01 9.23 0.39
CA ALA A 287 16.84 10.01 0.81
C ALA A 287 15.59 9.14 1.03
N ARG A 288 15.44 8.05 0.25
CA ARG A 288 14.30 7.13 0.31
C ARG A 288 14.12 6.44 1.66
N ILE A 289 15.21 6.15 2.36
CA ILE A 289 15.23 5.25 3.52
C ILE A 289 15.56 5.98 4.81
N TRP A 290 15.22 5.35 5.93
CA TRP A 290 15.76 5.72 7.22
C TRP A 290 17.17 5.14 7.37
N THR A 291 18.17 6.01 7.42
CA THR A 291 19.55 5.60 7.65
C THR A 291 19.90 5.59 9.14
N LEU A 292 21.03 4.98 9.52
CA LEU A 292 21.51 5.01 10.90
C LEU A 292 21.70 6.45 11.41
N ARG A 293 22.24 7.37 10.58
CA ARG A 293 22.39 8.79 10.91
C ARG A 293 21.04 9.43 11.24
N ASP A 294 20.04 9.23 10.39
CA ASP A 294 18.72 9.82 10.56
C ASP A 294 18.05 9.34 11.86
N TYR A 295 18.19 8.05 12.16
CA TYR A 295 17.66 7.45 13.37
C TYR A 295 18.33 7.99 14.65
N PHE A 296 19.64 8.24 14.64
CA PHE A 296 20.34 8.83 15.77
C PHE A 296 20.01 10.32 15.96
N ASP A 297 19.88 11.07 14.86
CA ASP A 297 19.49 12.48 14.90
C ASP A 297 18.07 12.65 15.43
N ASP A 298 17.11 11.81 15.00
CA ASP A 298 15.73 11.83 15.50
C ASP A 298 15.67 11.52 17.00
N LYS A 299 16.42 10.51 17.47
CA LYS A 299 16.48 10.16 18.90
C LYS A 299 17.04 11.29 19.77
N LYS A 300 18.01 12.05 19.27
CA LYS A 300 18.54 13.23 19.97
C LYS A 300 17.45 14.31 20.07
N ASN A 301 16.74 14.58 18.98
CA ASN A 301 15.65 15.57 18.97
C ASN A 301 14.51 15.16 19.92
N ALA A 302 14.11 13.89 19.93
CA ALA A 302 13.05 13.36 20.80
C ALA A 302 13.38 13.45 22.31
N ASN A 303 14.67 13.50 22.68
CA ASN A 303 15.09 13.69 24.07
C ASN A 303 15.13 15.15 24.51
N THR A 304 14.98 16.12 23.61
CA THR A 304 15.27 17.54 23.90
C THR A 304 14.04 18.45 23.92
N LYS A 305 12.81 17.97 23.69
CA LYS A 305 11.60 18.81 23.80
C LYS A 305 10.30 17.99 23.80
N GLU A 306 9.47 18.16 24.83
CA GLU A 306 8.01 18.24 24.66
C GLU A 306 7.74 19.48 23.81
N LEU A 307 7.79 19.35 22.49
CA LEU A 307 7.27 20.35 21.58
C LEU A 307 5.99 19.78 21.00
N GLU A 308 4.90 20.53 21.18
CA GLU A 308 3.77 20.50 20.26
C GLU A 308 4.32 20.76 18.84
N LEU A 309 4.39 19.71 18.03
CA LEU A 309 4.79 19.77 16.63
C LEU A 309 3.57 19.49 15.76
N ASP A 310 3.47 20.21 14.63
CA ASP A 310 2.39 20.13 13.66
C ASP A 310 2.09 18.69 13.19
N GLU A 311 0.81 18.45 12.85
CA GLU A 311 0.27 17.14 12.44
C GLU A 311 0.95 16.52 11.20
N ASP A 312 1.73 17.31 10.45
CA ASP A 312 2.48 16.92 9.25
C ASP A 312 3.72 16.04 9.53
N ASP A 313 4.24 16.03 10.76
CA ASP A 313 5.50 15.34 11.13
C ASP A 313 5.30 14.10 12.04
N ARG A 314 4.19 13.37 11.88
CA ARG A 314 3.90 12.16 12.68
C ARG A 314 4.71 10.92 12.27
N PHE A 315 6.03 10.97 12.37
CA PHE A 315 6.89 9.78 12.44
C PHE A 315 7.97 9.91 13.52
N VAL A 316 7.53 10.15 14.76
CA VAL A 316 8.40 10.11 15.94
C VAL A 316 8.87 8.66 16.14
N VAL A 317 10.18 8.41 16.04
CA VAL A 317 10.79 7.23 16.69
C VAL A 317 10.75 7.50 18.18
N SER A 318 9.62 7.16 18.81
CA SER A 318 9.44 7.36 20.24
C SER A 318 10.42 6.48 21.04
N LYS A 319 10.52 6.73 22.35
CA LYS A 319 11.29 5.93 23.34
C LYS A 319 11.06 4.40 23.26
N ASN A 320 10.05 3.96 22.49
CA ASN A 320 9.57 2.59 22.38
C ASN A 320 9.76 1.95 20.98
N ARG A 321 10.28 2.68 19.98
CA ARG A 321 10.44 2.18 18.60
C ARG A 321 11.92 1.97 18.23
N GLN A 322 12.19 1.05 17.32
CA GLN A 322 13.53 0.86 16.73
C GLN A 322 13.51 0.55 15.23
N LEU A 323 14.64 0.75 14.56
CA LEU A 323 14.85 0.26 13.20
C LEU A 323 14.91 -1.28 13.18
N PRO A 324 14.55 -1.91 12.05
CA PRO A 324 14.71 -3.35 11.89
C PRO A 324 16.18 -3.78 11.88
N ASP A 325 16.45 -4.99 12.38
CA ASP A 325 17.79 -5.61 12.37
C ASP A 325 18.29 -5.99 10.97
N THR A 326 17.37 -6.23 10.04
CA THR A 326 17.65 -6.58 8.64
C THR A 326 16.75 -5.74 7.75
N GLY A 327 17.22 -5.33 6.57
CA GLY A 327 16.48 -4.39 5.75
C GLY A 327 16.46 -2.99 6.36
N THR A 328 15.59 -2.13 5.83
CA THR A 328 15.33 -0.81 6.42
C THR A 328 13.89 -0.36 6.19
N GLN A 329 13.48 0.65 6.96
CA GLN A 329 12.23 1.34 6.71
C GLN A 329 12.42 2.36 5.57
N VAL A 330 11.50 2.34 4.62
CA VAL A 330 11.31 3.43 3.65
C VAL A 330 10.57 4.54 4.37
N ARG A 331 10.93 5.80 4.08
CA ARG A 331 10.16 6.93 4.60
C ARG A 331 8.75 6.88 4.02
N SER A 332 7.78 7.02 4.89
CA SER A 332 6.36 6.78 4.61
C SER A 332 5.82 7.68 3.49
N GLU A 333 6.32 8.91 3.36
CA GLU A 333 5.92 9.82 2.29
C GLU A 333 6.21 9.25 0.90
N PHE A 334 7.34 8.55 0.71
CA PHE A 334 7.68 7.94 -0.57
C PHE A 334 6.78 6.73 -0.82
N THR A 335 6.51 5.91 0.22
CA THR A 335 5.57 4.79 0.11
C THR A 335 4.16 5.28 -0.27
N MET A 336 3.68 6.40 0.29
CA MET A 336 2.39 7.00 -0.05
C MET A 336 2.38 7.57 -1.48
N LEU A 337 3.39 8.37 -1.85
CA LEU A 337 3.51 8.92 -3.21
C LEU A 337 3.59 7.82 -4.27
N ALA A 338 4.41 6.80 -4.03
CA ALA A 338 4.53 5.65 -4.94
C ALA A 338 3.24 4.83 -5.01
N HIS A 339 2.49 4.72 -3.91
CA HIS A 339 1.20 4.02 -3.89
C HIS A 339 0.19 4.72 -4.80
N PHE A 340 0.05 6.04 -4.68
CA PHE A 340 -0.87 6.79 -5.52
C PHE A 340 -0.42 6.87 -6.98
N LYS A 341 0.89 6.93 -7.27
CA LYS A 341 1.39 6.80 -8.64
C LYS A 341 1.09 5.43 -9.24
N LEU A 342 1.21 4.34 -8.47
CA LEU A 342 0.77 3.02 -8.90
C LEU A 342 -0.75 2.99 -9.17
N LEU A 343 -1.56 3.63 -8.34
CA LEU A 343 -3.00 3.73 -8.60
C LEU A 343 -3.27 4.47 -9.91
N GLU A 344 -2.63 5.62 -10.14
CA GLU A 344 -2.80 6.36 -11.38
C GLU A 344 -2.40 5.53 -12.61
N GLU A 345 -1.29 4.78 -12.55
CA GLU A 345 -0.91 3.83 -13.60
C GLU A 345 -1.95 2.73 -13.85
N LEU A 346 -2.71 2.32 -12.83
CA LEU A 346 -3.68 1.21 -12.91
C LEU A 346 -5.09 1.65 -13.32
N ILE A 347 -5.51 2.83 -12.88
CA ILE A 347 -6.91 3.28 -12.96
C ILE A 347 -7.07 4.76 -13.38
N GLY A 348 -5.99 5.47 -13.71
CA GLY A 348 -6.03 6.88 -14.11
C GLY A 348 -6.81 7.13 -15.41
N HIS A 349 -7.12 6.07 -16.17
CA HIS A 349 -7.99 6.10 -17.36
C HIS A 349 -9.49 5.95 -17.06
N CYS A 350 -9.88 5.79 -15.80
CA CYS A 350 -11.28 5.73 -15.39
C CYS A 350 -11.98 7.09 -15.63
N GLU A 351 -13.25 7.06 -16.03
CA GLU A 351 -13.99 8.29 -16.39
C GLU A 351 -14.31 9.17 -15.17
N ASP A 352 -14.65 8.56 -14.03
CA ASP A 352 -14.97 9.23 -12.77
C ASP A 352 -14.33 8.49 -11.58
N ILE A 353 -13.46 9.18 -10.84
CA ILE A 353 -12.78 8.66 -9.66
C ILE A 353 -13.11 9.52 -8.45
N THR A 354 -13.62 8.90 -7.39
CA THR A 354 -13.81 9.57 -6.10
C THR A 354 -12.95 8.92 -5.02
N PHE A 355 -12.02 9.68 -4.43
CA PHE A 355 -11.20 9.25 -3.30
C PHE A 355 -11.78 9.73 -1.96
N HIS A 356 -11.82 8.82 -1.00
CA HIS A 356 -12.18 9.04 0.39
C HIS A 356 -10.95 8.74 1.25
N LEU A 357 -10.43 9.76 1.91
CA LEU A 357 -9.13 9.70 2.59
C LEU A 357 -9.32 9.91 4.10
N ASP A 358 -8.52 9.24 4.92
CA ASP A 358 -8.36 9.65 6.32
C ASP A 358 -7.67 11.03 6.37
N GLN A 359 -7.80 11.75 7.49
CA GLN A 359 -7.19 13.08 7.69
C GLN A 359 -5.66 12.96 7.87
N ASP A 360 -4.97 12.68 6.76
CA ASP A 360 -3.52 12.54 6.65
C ASP A 360 -3.04 13.41 5.47
N SER A 361 -2.26 14.45 5.78
CA SER A 361 -1.75 15.40 4.79
C SER A 361 -0.79 14.75 3.78
N GLY A 362 -0.11 13.67 4.17
CA GLY A 362 0.74 12.89 3.28
C GLY A 362 -0.06 12.10 2.25
N ILE A 363 -1.18 11.51 2.66
CA ILE A 363 -2.13 10.84 1.76
C ILE A 363 -2.76 11.86 0.81
N ASN A 364 -3.24 12.99 1.32
CA ASN A 364 -3.81 14.06 0.49
C ASN A 364 -2.79 14.54 -0.55
N ARG A 365 -1.58 14.93 -0.13
CA ARG A 365 -0.52 15.35 -1.05
C ARG A 365 -0.26 14.28 -2.12
N ALA A 366 -0.16 13.01 -1.72
CA ALA A 366 0.11 11.94 -2.66
C ALA A 366 -1.04 11.75 -3.68
N CYS A 367 -2.29 11.83 -3.22
CA CYS A 367 -3.48 11.78 -4.07
C CYS A 367 -3.49 12.93 -5.09
N CYS A 368 -3.39 14.17 -4.62
CA CYS A 368 -3.42 15.35 -5.47
C CYS A 368 -2.30 15.37 -6.51
N LEU A 369 -1.09 14.95 -6.15
CA LEU A 369 0.05 14.93 -7.09
C LEU A 369 0.02 13.76 -8.07
N ALA A 370 -0.54 12.61 -7.67
CA ALA A 370 -0.68 11.49 -8.58
C ALA A 370 -1.77 11.77 -9.63
N PHE A 371 -2.95 12.20 -9.19
CA PHE A 371 -4.15 12.42 -10.02
C PHE A 371 -4.33 13.87 -10.45
N ALA A 372 -3.25 14.67 -10.49
CA ALA A 372 -3.34 16.10 -10.77
C ALA A 372 -4.06 16.40 -12.08
N ASN A 373 -3.75 15.65 -13.15
CA ASN A 373 -4.39 15.82 -14.45
C ASN A 373 -5.89 15.49 -14.37
N GLN A 374 -6.26 14.38 -13.73
CA GLN A 374 -7.65 13.96 -13.58
C GLN A 374 -8.45 14.93 -12.70
N ILE A 375 -7.81 15.54 -11.69
CA ILE A 375 -8.43 16.57 -10.85
C ILE A 375 -8.68 17.83 -11.67
N SER A 376 -7.67 18.31 -12.42
CA SER A 376 -7.81 19.48 -13.29
C SER A 376 -8.84 19.28 -14.41
N ASP A 377 -9.00 18.05 -14.90
CA ASP A 377 -10.02 17.67 -15.88
C ASP A 377 -11.43 17.49 -15.28
N GLY A 378 -11.59 17.61 -13.96
CA GLY A 378 -12.88 17.37 -13.28
C GLY A 378 -13.31 15.89 -13.24
N LYS A 379 -12.39 14.95 -13.48
CA LYS A 379 -12.63 13.49 -13.49
C LYS A 379 -12.25 12.80 -12.19
N CYS A 380 -11.58 13.51 -11.29
CA CYS A 380 -11.16 12.98 -10.00
C CYS A 380 -11.50 13.96 -8.87
N HIS A 381 -12.21 13.46 -7.86
CA HIS A 381 -12.57 14.22 -6.67
C HIS A 381 -12.01 13.53 -5.43
N ALA A 382 -11.50 14.32 -4.48
CA ALA A 382 -10.96 13.80 -3.23
C ALA A 382 -11.64 14.49 -2.05
N MET A 383 -11.90 13.73 -1.00
CA MET A 383 -12.46 14.23 0.25
C MET A 383 -11.87 13.53 1.46
N TYR A 384 -11.72 14.28 2.54
CA TYR A 384 -11.47 13.69 3.84
C TYR A 384 -12.75 13.15 4.45
N VAL A 385 -12.63 12.06 5.21
CA VAL A 385 -13.71 11.47 5.99
C VAL A 385 -13.24 11.29 7.43
N LYS A 386 -13.97 11.91 8.36
CA LYS A 386 -13.74 11.78 9.80
C LYS A 386 -14.97 11.13 10.44
N ILE A 387 -14.75 10.20 11.35
CA ILE A 387 -15.80 9.53 12.12
C ILE A 387 -15.41 9.46 13.59
N ASP A 388 -16.40 9.36 14.46
CA ASP A 388 -16.15 9.15 15.89
C ASP A 388 -15.81 7.69 16.19
N LYS A 389 -14.58 7.48 16.69
CA LYS A 389 -14.03 6.18 17.04
C LYS A 389 -14.13 5.89 18.55
N SER A 390 -14.52 6.86 19.38
CA SER A 390 -14.63 6.73 20.84
C SER A 390 -15.94 6.10 21.32
N LEU A 391 -16.99 6.15 20.50
CA LEU A 391 -18.32 5.66 20.90
C LEU A 391 -18.35 4.14 21.11
N THR A 392 -19.05 3.74 22.17
CA THR A 392 -19.45 2.37 22.47
C THR A 392 -20.47 1.84 21.45
N VAL A 393 -20.72 0.52 21.48
CA VAL A 393 -21.70 -0.11 20.58
C VAL A 393 -23.12 0.38 20.84
N ASP A 394 -23.47 0.65 22.10
CA ASP A 394 -24.83 1.08 22.45
C ASP A 394 -25.05 2.56 22.12
N GLU A 395 -24.06 3.44 22.35
CA GLU A 395 -24.11 4.83 21.86
C GLU A 395 -24.26 4.89 20.33
N ARG A 396 -23.54 4.03 19.60
CA ARG A 396 -23.68 3.92 18.13
C ARG A 396 -25.07 3.48 17.70
N ARG A 397 -25.72 2.57 18.46
CA ARG A 397 -27.08 2.13 18.17
C ARG A 397 -28.10 3.24 18.42
N ASN A 398 -27.92 4.02 19.48
CA ASN A 398 -28.77 5.17 19.77
C ASN A 398 -28.72 6.19 18.63
N LEU A 399 -27.51 6.57 18.18
CA LEU A 399 -27.34 7.46 17.04
C LEU A 399 -27.97 6.93 15.74
N VAL A 400 -27.86 5.61 15.48
CA VAL A 400 -28.53 5.00 14.33
C VAL A 400 -30.05 5.13 14.46
N ASN A 401 -30.61 4.87 15.64
CA ASN A 401 -32.05 5.02 15.87
C ASN A 401 -32.50 6.48 15.73
N GLU A 402 -31.70 7.45 16.21
CA GLU A 402 -31.95 8.88 16.02
C GLU A 402 -32.00 9.25 14.53
N THR A 403 -31.10 8.69 13.71
CA THR A 403 -31.15 8.87 12.24
C THR A 403 -32.44 8.31 11.65
N GLU A 404 -32.90 7.14 12.10
CA GLU A 404 -34.15 6.54 11.61
C GLU A 404 -35.37 7.39 12.00
N THR A 405 -35.44 7.85 13.26
CA THR A 405 -36.50 8.75 13.73
C THR A 405 -36.53 10.05 12.92
N LEU A 406 -35.37 10.66 12.66
CA LEU A 406 -35.28 11.88 11.85
C LEU A 406 -35.78 11.65 10.41
N ILE A 407 -35.46 10.49 9.81
CA ILE A 407 -35.94 10.14 8.47
C ILE A 407 -37.47 10.03 8.46
N ASP A 408 -38.05 9.37 9.45
CA ASP A 408 -39.51 9.20 9.56
C ASP A 408 -40.19 10.57 9.75
N GLU A 409 -39.67 11.44 10.62
CA GLU A 409 -40.18 12.80 10.84
C GLU A 409 -40.16 13.66 9.56
N ILE A 410 -39.08 13.61 8.77
CA ILE A 410 -38.95 14.35 7.50
C ILE A 410 -39.99 13.87 6.47
N ILE A 411 -40.32 12.57 6.48
CA ILE A 411 -41.32 12.00 5.58
C ILE A 411 -42.73 12.37 6.06
N GLU A 412 -43.01 12.25 7.36
CA GLU A 412 -44.33 12.57 7.95
C GLU A 412 -44.69 14.05 7.80
N THR A 413 -43.72 14.95 7.90
CA THR A 413 -43.90 16.40 7.71
C THR A 413 -44.04 16.81 6.24
N GLY A 414 -43.88 15.87 5.29
CA GLY A 414 -44.03 16.12 3.86
C GLY A 414 -42.84 16.81 3.19
N VAL A 415 -41.70 16.94 3.89
CA VAL A 415 -40.46 17.51 3.34
C VAL A 415 -39.82 16.56 2.31
N ALA A 416 -39.98 15.24 2.50
CA ALA A 416 -39.50 14.23 1.55
C ALA A 416 -40.56 13.17 1.24
N ASN A 417 -40.56 12.66 0.01
CA ASN A 417 -41.52 11.64 -0.44
C ASN A 417 -41.08 10.21 -0.08
N ASN A 418 -39.80 10.00 0.15
CA ASN A 418 -39.23 8.69 0.44
C ASN A 418 -37.91 8.85 1.21
N ARG A 419 -37.39 7.71 1.68
CA ARG A 419 -36.13 7.64 2.43
C ARG A 419 -34.94 8.28 1.71
N ASN A 420 -34.77 8.07 0.41
CA ASN A 420 -33.61 8.63 -0.31
C ASN A 420 -33.68 10.16 -0.36
N ASP A 421 -34.87 10.72 -0.54
CA ASP A 421 -35.07 12.17 -0.54
C ASP A 421 -34.86 12.74 0.88
N ALA A 422 -35.27 12.01 1.92
CA ALA A 422 -34.98 12.39 3.31
C ALA A 422 -33.48 12.41 3.60
N LEU A 423 -32.73 11.39 3.16
CA LEU A 423 -31.27 11.35 3.30
C LEU A 423 -30.59 12.51 2.56
N ARG A 424 -31.09 12.88 1.37
CA ARG A 424 -30.61 14.06 0.63
C ARG A 424 -30.90 15.36 1.38
N ALA A 425 -32.09 15.50 1.97
CA ALA A 425 -32.44 16.67 2.78
C ALA A 425 -31.52 16.81 4.01
N ILE A 426 -31.23 15.71 4.71
CA ILE A 426 -30.27 15.70 5.83
C ILE A 426 -28.86 16.11 5.35
N ALA A 427 -28.40 15.56 4.23
CA ALA A 427 -27.10 15.92 3.66
C ALA A 427 -27.05 17.38 3.17
N LEU A 428 -28.15 17.94 2.66
CA LEU A 428 -28.26 19.34 2.29
C LEU A 428 -28.13 20.25 3.53
N ASN A 429 -28.75 19.89 4.65
CA ASN A 429 -28.56 20.62 5.91
C ASN A 429 -27.09 20.60 6.32
N GLY A 430 -26.43 19.45 6.25
CA GLY A 430 -25.00 19.35 6.54
C GLY A 430 -24.09 20.12 5.58
N LEU A 431 -24.51 20.29 4.32
CA LEU A 431 -23.80 21.17 3.39
C LEU A 431 -23.88 22.63 3.83
N ASN A 432 -25.04 23.08 4.31
CA ASN A 432 -25.28 24.44 4.80
C ASN A 432 -24.66 24.71 6.18
N ASP A 433 -24.63 23.71 7.07
CA ASP A 433 -24.11 23.80 8.45
C ASP A 433 -22.59 23.58 8.53
N SER A 434 -21.87 24.02 7.49
CA SER A 434 -20.44 23.80 7.38
C SER A 434 -19.63 24.60 8.42
N ILE A 435 -18.53 24.02 8.90
CA ILE A 435 -17.66 24.63 9.91
C ILE A 435 -16.24 24.78 9.36
N HIS A 436 -15.67 25.98 9.50
CA HIS A 436 -14.24 26.21 9.36
C HIS A 436 -13.53 25.88 10.67
N GLN A 437 -12.48 25.06 10.62
CA GLN A 437 -11.59 24.88 11.78
C GLN A 437 -10.43 25.85 11.67
N ASP A 438 -10.22 26.69 12.69
CA ASP A 438 -9.21 27.76 12.71
C ASP A 438 -7.76 27.32 12.36
N LYS A 439 -7.45 26.02 12.49
CA LYS A 439 -6.11 25.46 12.28
C LYS A 439 -5.86 24.92 10.86
N TYR A 440 -6.89 24.70 10.05
CA TYR A 440 -6.76 24.07 8.73
C TYR A 440 -7.63 24.76 7.67
N PRO A 441 -7.20 24.84 6.40
CA PRO A 441 -7.96 25.50 5.33
C PRO A 441 -9.22 24.73 4.87
N PHE A 442 -9.63 23.70 5.61
CA PHE A 442 -10.67 22.75 5.20
C PHE A 442 -12.01 23.11 5.81
N VAL A 443 -13.03 23.21 4.96
CA VAL A 443 -14.44 23.31 5.35
C VAL A 443 -14.97 21.91 5.65
N TRP A 444 -15.57 21.72 6.82
CA TRP A 444 -16.12 20.44 7.24
C TRP A 444 -17.64 20.48 7.25
N HIS A 445 -18.25 19.50 6.60
CA HIS A 445 -19.69 19.30 6.52
C HIS A 445 -20.08 18.10 7.39
N PRO A 446 -21.00 18.28 8.37
CA PRO A 446 -21.55 17.14 9.08
C PRO A 446 -22.41 16.31 8.12
N VAL A 447 -22.41 14.99 8.33
CA VAL A 447 -23.32 14.07 7.65
C VAL A 447 -24.03 13.29 8.75
N ASP A 448 -25.15 13.84 9.21
CA ASP A 448 -25.98 13.34 10.33
C ASP A 448 -26.81 12.13 9.94
N ILE A 449 -26.15 11.19 9.25
CA ILE A 449 -26.67 9.90 8.84
C ILE A 449 -25.75 8.86 9.46
N HIS A 450 -26.15 8.38 10.63
CA HIS A 450 -25.32 7.50 11.42
C HIS A 450 -25.46 6.05 10.99
N LYS A 451 -24.32 5.35 10.97
CA LYS A 451 -24.26 3.89 10.85
C LYS A 451 -23.43 3.35 12.00
N ILE A 452 -23.64 2.08 12.35
CA ILE A 452 -22.87 1.41 13.42
C ILE A 452 -21.36 1.63 13.28
N ASN A 453 -20.81 1.58 12.06
CA ASN A 453 -19.37 1.77 11.84
C ASN A 453 -18.99 3.18 11.33
N GLU A 454 -19.95 4.10 11.19
CA GLU A 454 -19.76 5.45 10.66
C GLU A 454 -20.70 6.42 11.39
N ALA A 455 -20.47 6.62 12.69
CA ALA A 455 -21.22 7.56 13.52
C ALA A 455 -20.50 8.92 13.60
N ASN A 456 -21.26 10.00 13.80
CA ASN A 456 -20.77 11.39 13.79
C ASN A 456 -19.81 11.66 12.63
N LYS A 457 -20.28 11.41 11.40
CA LYS A 457 -19.45 11.48 10.21
C LYS A 457 -19.32 12.93 9.75
N TRP A 458 -18.09 13.35 9.46
CA TRP A 458 -17.77 14.63 8.86
C TRP A 458 -17.01 14.42 7.57
N VAL A 459 -17.28 15.26 6.57
CA VAL A 459 -16.65 15.21 5.26
C VAL A 459 -16.09 16.59 4.92
N SER A 460 -14.91 16.62 4.30
CA SER A 460 -14.35 17.85 3.77
C SER A 460 -13.88 17.63 2.34
N PHE A 461 -14.28 18.51 1.43
CA PHE A 461 -13.81 18.47 0.05
C PHE A 461 -12.36 18.95 -0.04
N ILE A 462 -11.52 18.18 -0.72
CA ILE A 462 -10.11 18.53 -0.97
C ILE A 462 -9.97 19.18 -2.35
N THR A 463 -10.70 18.65 -3.33
CA THR A 463 -10.81 19.20 -4.68
C THR A 463 -11.92 20.22 -4.73
N ASP A 464 -11.77 21.24 -5.57
CA ASP A 464 -12.82 22.22 -5.83
C ASP A 464 -14.12 21.51 -6.22
N THR A 465 -15.22 21.93 -5.61
CA THR A 465 -16.58 21.47 -5.92
C THR A 465 -17.50 22.62 -6.31
N ASN A 466 -16.99 23.85 -6.42
CA ASN A 466 -17.80 25.04 -6.72
C ASN A 466 -18.41 25.00 -8.13
N PHE A 467 -17.81 24.23 -9.05
CA PHE A 467 -18.37 23.98 -10.38
C PHE A 467 -19.49 22.94 -10.40
N MET A 468 -19.64 22.16 -9.31
CA MET A 468 -20.67 21.13 -9.20
C MET A 468 -21.99 21.74 -8.76
N ASP A 469 -23.08 21.14 -9.21
CA ASP A 469 -24.39 21.48 -8.65
C ASP A 469 -24.53 20.93 -7.21
N VAL A 470 -25.53 21.46 -6.49
CA VAL A 470 -25.79 21.08 -5.10
C VAL A 470 -26.11 19.59 -4.97
N GLU A 471 -26.77 18.99 -5.97
CA GLU A 471 -27.13 17.57 -5.95
C GLU A 471 -25.89 16.67 -6.09
N GLU A 472 -24.92 17.06 -6.91
CA GLU A 472 -23.62 16.40 -7.04
C GLU A 472 -22.85 16.44 -5.72
N GLN A 473 -22.78 17.61 -5.06
CA GLN A 473 -22.15 17.76 -3.76
C GLN A 473 -22.81 16.88 -2.68
N ILE A 474 -24.14 16.87 -2.61
CA ILE A 474 -24.92 15.97 -1.74
C ILE A 474 -24.57 14.51 -2.02
N ASN A 475 -24.52 14.13 -3.30
CA ASN A 475 -24.16 12.77 -3.68
C ASN A 475 -22.75 12.41 -3.18
N LEU A 476 -21.76 13.31 -3.28
CA LEU A 476 -20.43 13.09 -2.74
C LEU A 476 -20.48 12.85 -1.22
N LEU A 477 -21.13 13.71 -0.44
CA LEU A 477 -21.27 13.58 1.03
C LEU A 477 -21.90 12.23 1.45
N LEU A 478 -22.98 11.84 0.78
CA LEU A 478 -23.68 10.58 1.03
C LEU A 478 -22.80 9.36 0.69
N ARG A 479 -21.97 9.49 -0.35
CA ARG A 479 -21.08 8.42 -0.81
C ARG A 479 -19.83 8.30 0.05
N SER A 480 -19.43 9.34 0.78
CA SER A 480 -18.19 9.38 1.55
C SER A 480 -18.08 8.30 2.62
N THR A 481 -17.02 7.51 2.57
CA THR A 481 -16.80 6.36 3.46
C THR A 481 -15.34 5.89 3.47
N LEU A 482 -14.85 5.41 4.61
CA LEU A 482 -13.60 4.62 4.73
C LEU A 482 -13.86 3.11 4.88
N GLN A 483 -15.14 2.73 4.97
CA GLN A 483 -15.56 1.35 5.19
C GLN A 483 -14.94 0.31 4.24
N PRO A 484 -14.75 0.56 2.93
CA PRO A 484 -14.12 -0.41 2.03
C PRO A 484 -12.73 -0.86 2.48
N ILE A 485 -11.84 0.09 2.81
CA ILE A 485 -10.48 -0.23 3.25
C ILE A 485 -10.46 -0.74 4.69
N ASP A 486 -11.29 -0.17 5.58
CA ASP A 486 -11.46 -0.66 6.95
C ASP A 486 -11.89 -2.13 7.00
N ASN A 487 -12.82 -2.53 6.14
CA ASN A 487 -13.24 -3.92 6.02
C ASN A 487 -12.06 -4.82 5.64
N PHE A 488 -11.21 -4.40 4.69
CA PHE A 488 -10.02 -5.17 4.34
C PHE A 488 -9.03 -5.24 5.51
N PHE A 489 -8.82 -4.16 6.26
CA PHE A 489 -7.99 -4.19 7.48
C PHE A 489 -8.56 -5.11 8.56
N GLN A 490 -9.89 -5.20 8.70
CA GLN A 490 -10.52 -6.18 9.58
C GLN A 490 -10.30 -7.61 9.07
N ILE A 491 -10.34 -7.84 7.76
CA ILE A 491 -10.00 -9.13 7.16
C ILE A 491 -8.54 -9.48 7.45
N VAL A 492 -7.59 -8.54 7.32
CA VAL A 492 -6.18 -8.73 7.71
C VAL A 492 -6.08 -9.19 9.16
N ARG A 493 -6.71 -8.47 10.11
CA ARG A 493 -6.68 -8.80 11.54
C ARG A 493 -7.27 -10.18 11.86
N ARG A 494 -8.37 -10.55 11.18
CA ARG A 494 -9.06 -11.82 11.42
C ARG A 494 -8.43 -13.01 10.71
N ARG A 495 -7.63 -12.80 9.65
CA ARG A 495 -7.07 -13.88 8.83
C ARG A 495 -5.58 -14.08 8.99
N LEU A 496 -4.82 -13.04 9.32
CA LEU A 496 -3.37 -13.12 9.47
C LEU A 496 -3.02 -13.12 10.96
N SER A 497 -2.84 -14.32 11.52
CA SER A 497 -2.47 -14.51 12.92
C SER A 497 -1.18 -13.76 13.31
N LEU A 498 -0.25 -13.61 12.36
CA LEU A 498 1.01 -12.87 12.50
C LEU A 498 0.83 -11.35 12.64
N LEU A 499 -0.27 -10.81 12.12
CA LEU A 499 -0.55 -9.36 12.06
C LEU A 499 -1.73 -8.97 12.94
N GLU A 500 -2.12 -9.84 13.87
CA GLU A 500 -3.09 -9.56 14.90
C GLU A 500 -2.59 -8.40 15.78
N ARG A 501 -3.50 -7.47 16.14
CA ARG A 501 -3.14 -6.39 17.05
C ARG A 501 -2.77 -7.00 18.40
N PRO A 502 -1.62 -6.64 18.97
CA PRO A 502 -1.24 -7.19 20.26
C PRO A 502 -2.13 -6.62 21.36
N ILE A 503 -2.41 -7.42 22.38
CA ILE A 503 -3.19 -6.97 23.55
C ILE A 503 -2.35 -5.95 24.30
N GLN A 504 -2.82 -4.71 24.35
CA GLN A 504 -2.17 -3.67 25.13
C GLN A 504 -2.51 -3.87 26.61
N SER A 505 -1.49 -3.89 27.47
CA SER A 505 -1.64 -3.79 28.91
C SER A 505 -0.99 -2.50 29.39
N SER A 506 -1.60 -1.83 30.36
CA SER A 506 -1.08 -0.60 30.98
C SER A 506 0.34 -0.77 31.53
N SER A 507 0.70 -1.98 31.96
CA SER A 507 2.02 -2.35 32.47
C SER A 507 3.16 -2.34 31.45
N ASN A 508 2.87 -2.33 30.15
CA ASN A 508 3.87 -2.51 29.09
C ASN A 508 4.39 -1.20 28.48
N ALA A 509 3.89 -0.04 28.89
CA ALA A 509 4.33 1.29 28.44
C ALA A 509 4.53 1.40 26.91
N GLY A 510 3.67 0.75 26.12
CA GLY A 510 3.71 0.72 24.65
C GLY A 510 4.67 -0.30 24.00
N ARG A 511 5.44 -1.07 24.78
CA ARG A 511 6.32 -2.16 24.30
C ARG A 511 5.60 -3.49 24.41
N VAL A 512 5.15 -4.06 23.29
CA VAL A 512 4.31 -5.26 23.34
C VAL A 512 4.94 -6.40 22.57
N TRP A 513 5.15 -7.53 23.26
CA TRP A 513 5.58 -8.78 22.64
C TRP A 513 4.34 -9.52 22.16
N GLY A 514 4.19 -9.70 20.85
CA GLY A 514 3.11 -10.51 20.30
C GLY A 514 3.55 -11.96 20.17
N GLY A 515 2.92 -12.90 20.88
CA GLY A 515 3.28 -14.33 20.79
C GLY A 515 3.16 -14.94 19.38
N LYS A 516 2.43 -14.27 18.49
CA LYS A 516 2.28 -14.64 17.08
C LYS A 516 3.00 -13.69 16.13
N GLN A 517 3.50 -12.54 16.58
CA GLN A 517 4.08 -11.53 15.68
C GLN A 517 5.41 -12.02 15.06
N PRO A 518 5.71 -11.62 13.82
CA PRO A 518 6.95 -12.02 13.16
C PRO A 518 8.15 -11.34 13.81
N TYR A 519 9.31 -12.01 13.75
CA TYR A 519 10.61 -11.39 14.06
C TYR A 519 11.27 -10.79 12.81
N ASN A 520 11.06 -11.42 11.64
CA ASN A 520 11.54 -10.91 10.37
C ASN A 520 10.49 -9.93 9.78
N PRO A 521 10.81 -8.63 9.61
CA PRO A 521 9.85 -7.65 9.11
C PRO A 521 9.37 -7.92 7.67
N SER A 522 10.15 -8.61 6.83
CA SER A 522 9.74 -8.98 5.47
C SER A 522 8.47 -9.83 5.45
N MET A 523 8.17 -10.56 6.54
CA MET A 523 6.94 -11.36 6.65
C MET A 523 5.68 -10.51 6.57
N VAL A 524 5.71 -9.25 7.00
CA VAL A 524 4.54 -8.35 6.96
C VAL A 524 4.10 -8.15 5.51
N ASN A 525 5.01 -7.70 4.63
CA ASN A 525 4.71 -7.49 3.22
C ASN A 525 4.28 -8.79 2.53
N LYS A 526 5.02 -9.89 2.77
CA LYS A 526 4.74 -11.19 2.15
C LYS A 526 3.33 -11.68 2.47
N MET A 527 2.94 -11.64 3.75
CA MET A 527 1.63 -12.11 4.19
C MET A 527 0.49 -11.20 3.73
N LEU A 528 0.70 -9.88 3.69
CA LEU A 528 -0.29 -8.94 3.17
C LEU A 528 -0.55 -9.16 1.68
N GLN A 529 0.50 -9.35 0.88
CA GLN A 529 0.35 -9.58 -0.57
C GLN A 529 -0.27 -10.96 -0.88
N ILE A 530 0.11 -12.00 -0.13
CA ILE A 530 -0.55 -13.33 -0.20
C ILE A 530 -2.05 -13.20 0.12
N LEU A 531 -2.41 -12.50 1.19
CA LEU A 531 -3.80 -12.30 1.57
C LEU A 531 -4.55 -11.43 0.55
N ARG A 532 -3.94 -10.36 0.03
CA ARG A 532 -4.56 -9.49 -0.98
C ARG A 532 -4.97 -10.28 -2.21
N VAL A 533 -4.08 -11.12 -2.74
CA VAL A 533 -4.39 -12.01 -3.88
C VAL A 533 -5.52 -12.98 -3.53
N TYR A 534 -5.46 -13.61 -2.35
CA TYR A 534 -6.52 -14.50 -1.89
C TYR A 534 -7.87 -13.78 -1.74
N PHE A 535 -7.88 -12.59 -1.16
CA PHE A 535 -9.07 -11.78 -0.94
C PHE A 535 -9.69 -11.35 -2.27
N ASN A 536 -8.90 -10.80 -3.18
CA ASN A 536 -9.38 -10.29 -4.46
C ASN A 536 -9.88 -11.40 -5.40
N PHE A 537 -9.21 -12.56 -5.44
CA PHE A 537 -9.43 -13.57 -6.48
C PHE A 537 -10.00 -14.90 -5.99
N CYS A 538 -9.89 -15.25 -4.70
CA CYS A 538 -10.33 -16.55 -4.20
C CYS A 538 -11.53 -16.45 -3.25
N LEU A 539 -11.57 -15.44 -2.39
CA LEU A 539 -12.58 -15.32 -1.35
C LEU A 539 -13.88 -14.73 -1.90
N THR A 540 -14.96 -15.52 -1.86
CA THR A 540 -16.29 -15.08 -2.28
C THR A 540 -17.03 -14.37 -1.15
N GLY A 541 -17.78 -13.33 -1.51
CA GLY A 541 -18.72 -12.67 -0.61
C GLY A 541 -20.03 -13.45 -0.46
N LYS A 542 -21.01 -12.85 0.22
CA LYS A 542 -22.36 -13.43 0.41
C LYS A 542 -23.10 -13.67 -0.92
N ASP A 543 -22.77 -12.87 -1.94
CA ASP A 543 -23.29 -12.97 -3.30
C ASP A 543 -22.59 -14.04 -4.16
N GLY A 544 -21.67 -14.83 -3.57
CA GLY A 544 -20.90 -15.86 -4.28
C GLY A 544 -19.83 -15.30 -5.24
N LYS A 545 -19.61 -13.98 -5.27
CA LYS A 545 -18.63 -13.33 -6.16
C LYS A 545 -17.39 -12.86 -5.39
N THR A 546 -16.24 -12.94 -6.05
CA THR A 546 -14.98 -12.34 -5.58
C THR A 546 -14.90 -10.85 -5.94
N PRO A 547 -14.08 -10.05 -5.26
CA PRO A 547 -13.85 -8.67 -5.65
C PRO A 547 -13.39 -8.49 -7.11
N ALA A 548 -12.49 -9.35 -7.59
CA ALA A 548 -12.03 -9.33 -8.97
C ALA A 548 -13.15 -9.65 -9.98
N GLN A 549 -14.15 -10.47 -9.60
CA GLN A 549 -15.33 -10.69 -10.44
C GLN A 549 -16.23 -9.45 -10.50
N ARG A 550 -16.44 -8.76 -9.38
CA ARG A 550 -17.25 -7.54 -9.37
C ARG A 550 -16.60 -6.41 -10.16
N LEU A 551 -15.27 -6.32 -10.12
CA LEU A 551 -14.51 -5.34 -10.90
C LEU A 551 -14.41 -5.70 -12.40
N GLY A 552 -14.59 -6.98 -12.77
CA GLY A 552 -14.47 -7.46 -14.16
C GLY A 552 -13.11 -8.05 -14.54
N LEU A 553 -12.18 -8.18 -13.59
CA LEU A 553 -10.85 -8.79 -13.80
C LEU A 553 -10.86 -10.33 -13.87
N ALA A 554 -11.93 -10.98 -13.38
CA ALA A 554 -12.04 -12.43 -13.33
C ALA A 554 -13.46 -12.90 -13.69
N LYS A 555 -13.57 -14.04 -14.39
CA LYS A 555 -14.87 -14.66 -14.72
C LYS A 555 -15.46 -15.48 -13.57
N GLY A 556 -14.62 -15.92 -12.64
CA GLY A 556 -14.98 -16.84 -11.55
C GLY A 556 -13.97 -16.78 -10.41
N PRO A 557 -14.28 -17.37 -9.24
CA PRO A 557 -13.29 -17.55 -8.18
C PRO A 557 -12.09 -18.34 -8.68
N VAL A 558 -10.89 -17.85 -8.42
CA VAL A 558 -9.63 -18.45 -8.82
C VAL A 558 -9.22 -19.46 -7.75
N GLU A 559 -8.95 -20.69 -8.17
CA GLU A 559 -8.36 -21.70 -7.30
C GLU A 559 -6.94 -21.31 -6.90
N ILE A 560 -6.58 -21.47 -5.61
CA ILE A 560 -5.22 -21.25 -5.10
C ILE A 560 -4.17 -21.98 -5.94
N ARG A 561 -4.50 -23.18 -6.43
CA ARG A 561 -3.61 -23.95 -7.31
C ARG A 561 -3.23 -23.20 -8.59
N LYS A 562 -4.14 -22.42 -9.18
CA LYS A 562 -3.86 -21.64 -10.40
C LYS A 562 -2.93 -20.45 -10.14
N ILE A 563 -2.97 -19.88 -8.92
CA ILE A 563 -2.02 -18.87 -8.47
C ILE A 563 -0.65 -19.51 -8.24
N LEU A 564 -0.61 -20.66 -7.55
CA LEU A 564 0.64 -21.31 -7.23
C LEU A 564 1.30 -21.98 -8.44
N TYR A 565 0.53 -22.42 -9.43
CA TYR A 565 1.05 -23.17 -10.57
C TYR A 565 0.36 -22.68 -11.86
N PRO A 566 0.71 -21.47 -12.34
CA PRO A 566 0.08 -20.92 -13.53
C PRO A 566 0.34 -21.83 -14.73
N SER A 567 -0.71 -22.12 -15.51
CA SER A 567 -0.57 -22.90 -16.73
C SER A 567 0.12 -22.08 -17.80
N THR A 568 1.14 -22.63 -18.47
CA THR A 568 1.85 -21.99 -19.60
C THR A 568 1.03 -21.78 -20.87
N LYS A 569 -0.28 -22.01 -20.83
CA LYS A 569 -1.11 -21.70 -21.98
C LYS A 569 -1.39 -20.21 -21.96
N PRO A 570 -1.02 -19.44 -23.00
CA PRO A 570 -1.60 -18.12 -23.18
C PRO A 570 -3.12 -18.33 -23.21
N THR A 571 -3.82 -17.69 -22.28
CA THR A 571 -5.27 -17.60 -22.39
C THR A 571 -5.51 -16.55 -23.46
N ASN A 572 -5.88 -17.01 -24.65
CA ASN A 572 -6.43 -16.17 -25.71
C ASN A 572 -7.67 -15.42 -25.20
#